data_AF-A0A3N5P3N8-F1
#
_entry.id   AF-A0A3N5P3N8-F1
#
_cell.length_a   1.000
_cell.length_b   1.000
_cell.length_c   1.000
_cell.angle_alpha   90.00
_cell.angle_beta   90.00
_cell.angle_gamma   90.00
#
_symmetry.space_group_name_H-M   'P 1'
#
loop_
_entity.id
_entity.type
_entity.pdbx_description
1 polymer ?
#
loop_
_entity_poly.entity_id
_entity_poly.type
_entity_poly.pdbx_seq_one_letter_code
_entity_poly.pdbx_strand_id
1 'polypeptide(L)'
;MHTANVQELKELLLKTDEEFRQLATQHHELDDRLHELSGKSYLSEPEQVEEITLKKRKLQLKDRMEDILRRHRGQAPGPFASAPAVSH
;
A
#
# COMPACT_ATOMS: atom_id res chain seq x y z
N MET A 1 12.72 -9.00 -14.54
CA MET A 1 13.33 -7.71 -14.10
C MET A 1 12.31 -6.64 -13.67
N HIS A 2 10.99 -6.75 -13.91
CA HIS A 2 10.02 -5.69 -13.55
C HIS A 2 9.64 -5.61 -12.06
N THR A 3 9.89 -6.65 -11.27
CA THR A 3 9.54 -6.67 -9.83
C THR A 3 10.54 -5.93 -8.96
N ALA A 4 11.82 -5.86 -9.36
CA ALA A 4 12.89 -5.20 -8.59
C ALA A 4 12.61 -3.70 -8.39
N ASN A 5 12.31 -2.98 -9.48
CA ASN A 5 11.95 -1.55 -9.40
C ASN A 5 10.71 -1.27 -8.54
N VAL A 6 9.76 -2.21 -8.44
CA VAL A 6 8.57 -2.03 -7.60
C VAL A 6 8.93 -2.17 -6.13
N GLN A 7 9.81 -3.12 -5.78
CA GLN A 7 10.28 -3.26 -4.39
C GLN A 7 11.09 -2.05 -3.95
N GLU A 8 12.05 -1.58 -4.75
CA GLU A 8 12.84 -0.39 -4.41
C GLU A 8 11.97 0.88 -4.27
N LEU A 9 10.98 1.06 -5.15
CA LEU A 9 10.05 2.19 -5.05
C LEU A 9 9.16 2.08 -3.81
N LYS A 10 8.72 0.87 -3.45
CA LYS A 10 8.00 0.63 -2.19
C LYS A 10 8.87 0.97 -0.97
N GLU A 11 10.13 0.56 -0.97
CA GLU A 11 11.07 0.86 0.13
C GLU A 11 11.34 2.36 0.27
N LEU A 12 11.42 3.09 -0.84
CA LEU A 12 11.52 4.54 -0.83
C LEU A 12 10.25 5.17 -0.26
N LEU A 13 9.07 4.77 -0.76
CA LEU A 13 7.78 5.29 -0.30
C LEU A 13 7.52 4.96 1.17
N LEU A 14 7.94 3.79 1.67
CA LEU A 14 7.88 3.47 3.10
C LEU A 14 8.67 4.45 3.98
N LYS A 15 9.72 5.08 3.43
CA LYS A 15 10.57 6.05 4.13
C LYS A 15 10.11 7.48 3.92
N THR A 16 9.60 7.81 2.73
CA THR A 16 9.29 9.19 2.33
C THR A 16 7.80 9.54 2.45
N ASP A 17 6.91 8.55 2.37
CA ASP A 17 5.46 8.72 2.30
C ASP A 17 4.76 8.04 3.48
N GLU A 18 4.23 8.87 4.39
CA GLU A 18 3.57 8.38 5.60
C GLU A 18 2.27 7.62 5.28
N GLU A 19 1.54 8.03 4.24
CA GLU A 19 0.33 7.34 3.80
C GLU A 19 0.67 5.91 3.34
N PHE A 20 1.70 5.74 2.51
CA PHE A 20 2.17 4.44 2.06
C PHE A 20 2.58 3.56 3.24
N ARG A 21 3.28 4.13 4.23
CA ARG A 21 3.66 3.41 5.45
C ARG A 21 2.45 2.95 6.24
N GLN A 22 1.43 3.78 6.41
CA GLN A 22 0.19 3.38 7.08
C GLN A 22 -0.58 2.31 6.31
N LEU A 23 -0.63 2.40 4.98
CA LEU A 23 -1.26 1.38 4.14
C LEU A 23 -0.51 0.04 4.24
N ALA A 24 0.83 0.08 4.31
CA ALA A 24 1.66 -1.11 4.45
C ALA A 24 1.44 -1.81 5.78
N THR A 25 1.37 -1.06 6.89
CA THR A 25 1.03 -1.60 8.20
C THR A 25 -0.34 -2.26 8.19
N GLN A 26 -1.37 -1.55 7.71
CA GLN A 26 -2.74 -2.11 7.63
C GLN A 26 -2.79 -3.35 6.73
N HIS A 27 -2.05 -3.35 5.61
CA HIS A 27 -2.00 -4.52 4.73
C HIS A 27 -1.39 -5.73 5.45
N HIS A 28 -0.35 -5.51 6.26
CA HIS A 28 0.27 -6.57 7.04
C HIS A 28 -0.68 -7.10 8.12
N GLU A 29 -1.41 -6.23 8.82
CA GLU A 29 -2.43 -6.64 9.80
C GLU A 29 -3.56 -7.46 9.16
N LEU A 30 -4.05 -7.04 7.99
CA LEU A 30 -5.07 -7.79 7.26
C LEU A 30 -4.55 -9.13 6.73
N ASP A 31 -3.27 -9.20 6.34
CA ASP A 31 -2.63 -10.44 5.87
C ASP A 31 -2.49 -11.45 7.01
N ASP A 32 -2.02 -11.00 8.17
CA ASP A 32 -1.88 -11.82 9.37
C ASP A 32 -3.24 -12.39 9.79
N ARG A 33 -4.26 -11.53 9.84
CA ARG A 33 -5.63 -11.95 10.15
C ARG A 33 -6.20 -12.93 9.13
N LEU A 34 -5.94 -12.71 7.84
CA LEU A 34 -6.31 -13.65 6.79
C LEU A 34 -5.57 -14.98 6.91
N HIS A 35 -4.32 -14.97 7.34
CA HIS A 35 -3.52 -16.16 7.57
C HIS A 35 -4.09 -16.99 8.73
N GLU A 36 -4.47 -16.33 9.83
CA GLU A 36 -5.16 -16.98 10.96
C GLU A 36 -6.45 -17.68 10.52
N LEU A 37 -7.26 -17.01 9.69
CA LEU A 37 -8.50 -17.58 9.15
C LEU A 37 -8.23 -18.69 8.13
N SER A 38 -7.31 -18.47 7.19
CA SER A 38 -6.95 -19.46 6.17
C SER A 38 -6.30 -20.71 6.74
N GLY A 39 -5.68 -20.62 7.93
CA GLY A 39 -5.13 -21.76 8.67
C GLY A 39 -6.19 -22.64 9.34
N LYS A 40 -7.43 -22.14 9.51
CA LYS A 40 -8.55 -22.92 10.06
C LYS A 40 -9.16 -23.78 8.95
N SER A 41 -9.11 -25.11 9.11
CA SER A 41 -9.71 -26.03 8.12
C SER A 41 -11.23 -25.92 8.01
N TYR A 42 -11.90 -25.37 9.01
CA TYR A 42 -13.32 -25.05 8.98
C TYR A 42 -13.53 -23.65 9.54
N LEU A 43 -13.93 -22.72 8.68
CA LEU A 43 -14.37 -21.39 9.05
C LEU A 43 -15.86 -21.41 9.30
N SER A 44 -16.30 -20.81 10.39
CA SER A 44 -17.72 -20.58 10.68
C SER A 44 -18.28 -19.53 9.72
N GLU A 45 -19.61 -19.50 9.48
CA GLU A 45 -20.27 -18.46 8.67
C GLU A 45 -19.77 -17.02 8.94
N PRO A 46 -19.67 -16.54 10.20
CA PRO A 46 -19.13 -15.20 10.48
C PRO A 46 -17.65 -15.06 10.08
N GLU A 47 -16.85 -16.11 10.23
CA GLU A 47 -15.43 -16.13 9.86
C GLU A 47 -15.22 -16.13 8.34
N GLN A 48 -16.11 -16.79 7.58
CA GLN A 48 -16.09 -16.72 6.12
C GLN A 48 -16.41 -15.32 5.61
N VAL A 49 -17.40 -14.64 6.21
CA VAL A 49 -17.73 -13.25 5.88
C VAL A 49 -16.58 -12.31 6.26
N GLU A 50 -15.94 -12.55 7.41
CA GLU A 50 -14.74 -11.82 7.81
C GLU A 50 -13.61 -12.02 6.79
N GLU A 51 -13.31 -13.27 6.38
CA GLU A 51 -12.28 -13.57 5.39
C GLU A 51 -12.54 -12.84 4.05
N ILE A 52 -13.77 -12.88 3.55
CA ILE A 52 -14.16 -12.19 2.30
C ILE A 52 -14.00 -10.68 2.45
N THR A 53 -14.39 -10.13 3.61
CA THR A 53 -14.27 -8.70 3.91
C THR A 53 -12.81 -8.27 3.99
N LEU A 54 -11.96 -9.07 4.65
CA LEU A 54 -10.53 -8.83 4.76
C LEU A 54 -9.85 -8.92 3.39
N LYS A 55 -10.20 -9.92 2.55
CA LYS A 55 -9.70 -10.01 1.16
C LYS A 55 -10.06 -8.77 0.34
N LYS A 56 -11.29 -8.27 0.46
CA LYS A 56 -11.72 -7.02 -0.19
C LYS A 56 -10.92 -5.81 0.30
N ARG A 57 -10.78 -5.65 1.62
CA ARG A 57 -10.00 -4.54 2.20
C ARG A 57 -8.53 -4.60 1.78
N LYS A 58 -7.93 -5.79 1.78
CA LYS A 58 -6.56 -6.01 1.31
C LYS A 58 -6.40 -5.62 -0.16
N LEU A 59 -7.38 -5.96 -1.00
CA LEU A 59 -7.40 -5.51 -2.39
C LEU A 59 -7.47 -3.99 -2.50
N GLN A 60 -8.31 -3.32 -1.70
CA GLN A 60 -8.39 -1.85 -1.68
C GLN A 60 -7.09 -1.19 -1.22
N LEU A 61 -6.42 -1.75 -0.21
CA LEU A 61 -5.11 -1.24 0.23
C LEU A 61 -4.06 -1.38 -0.86
N LYS A 62 -4.05 -2.53 -1.55
CA LYS A 62 -3.15 -2.76 -2.69
C LYS A 62 -3.44 -1.78 -3.82
N ASP A 63 -4.71 -1.57 -4.17
CA ASP A 63 -5.12 -0.61 -5.20
C ASP A 63 -4.65 0.81 -4.85
N ARG A 64 -4.80 1.21 -3.58
CA ARG A 64 -4.32 2.51 -3.09
C ARG A 64 -2.80 2.63 -3.11
N MET A 65 -2.07 1.57 -2.75
CA MET A 65 -0.61 1.53 -2.92
C MET A 65 -0.19 1.65 -4.38
N GLU A 66 -0.89 0.97 -5.30
CA GLU A 66 -0.62 1.08 -6.73
C GLU A 66 -0.94 2.48 -7.28
N ASP A 67 -1.98 3.15 -6.78
CA ASP A 67 -2.28 4.52 -7.13
C ASP A 67 -1.15 5.48 -6.70
N ILE A 68 -0.64 5.34 -5.47
CA ILE A 68 0.53 6.10 -4.99
C ILE A 68 1.74 5.82 -5.88
N LEU A 69 2.05 4.54 -6.15
CA LEU A 69 3.15 4.14 -7.03
C LEU A 69 3.00 4.74 -8.44
N ARG A 70 1.78 4.77 -8.97
CA ARG A 70 1.46 5.33 -10.29
C ARG A 70 1.62 6.84 -10.29
N ARG A 71 1.18 7.54 -9.23
CA ARG A 71 1.41 8.98 -9.05
C ARG A 71 2.90 9.28 -9.02
N HIS A 72 3.71 8.55 -8.26
CA HIS A 72 5.16 8.75 -8.20
C HIS A 72 5.89 8.37 -9.49
N ARG A 73 5.43 7.37 -10.23
CA ARG A 73 5.96 7.03 -11.56
C ARG A 73 5.58 8.06 -12.63
N GLY A 74 4.39 8.62 -12.56
CA GLY A 74 3.90 9.66 -13.48
C GLY A 74 4.41 11.06 -13.12
N GLN A 75 4.68 11.28 -11.83
CA GLN A 75 5.32 12.46 -11.26
C GLN A 75 6.82 12.18 -11.12
N ALA A 76 7.50 11.93 -12.24
CA ALA A 76 8.90 12.32 -12.28
C ALA A 76 8.93 13.84 -11.99
N PRO A 77 9.57 14.30 -10.91
CA PRO A 77 9.68 15.73 -10.68
C PRO A 77 10.52 16.30 -11.83
N GLY A 78 9.88 17.03 -12.73
CA GLY A 78 10.61 18.03 -13.50
C GLY A 78 11.31 18.94 -12.49
N PRO A 79 12.63 19.17 -12.58
CA PRO A 79 13.42 19.83 -11.52
C PRO A 79 13.14 21.33 -11.34
N PHE A 80 11.97 21.84 -11.72
CA PHE A 80 11.67 23.27 -11.76
C PHE A 80 10.21 23.55 -11.39
N ALA A 81 9.85 23.40 -10.12
CA ALA A 81 8.70 24.13 -9.60
C ALA A 81 8.85 24.39 -8.10
N SER A 82 8.97 25.68 -7.78
CA SER A 82 8.74 26.30 -6.47
C SER A 82 9.96 26.49 -5.57
N ALA A 83 10.82 27.42 -5.95
CA ALA A 83 11.35 28.37 -4.98
C ALA A 83 10.44 29.61 -4.98
N PRO A 84 9.79 30.00 -3.87
CA PRO A 84 9.29 31.36 -3.77
C PRO A 84 10.51 32.25 -3.55
N ALA A 85 10.83 33.07 -4.55
CA ALA A 85 11.76 34.16 -4.38
C ALA A 85 11.21 35.12 -3.32
N VAL A 86 11.79 35.07 -2.13
CA VAL A 86 11.71 36.18 -1.17
C VAL A 86 12.55 37.31 -1.75
N SER A 87 11.88 38.34 -2.25
CA SER A 87 12.53 39.61 -2.60
C SER A 87 12.16 40.66 -1.57
N HIS A 88 13.21 41.33 -1.11
CA HIS A 88 13.29 42.36 -0.08
C HIS A 88 12.50 43.62 -0.42
#